data_AF-A0A8S7QIU0-F1
#
_entry.id   AF-A0A8S7QIU0-F1
#
_cell.length_a   1.000
_cell.length_b   1.000
_cell.length_c   1.000
_cell.angle_alpha   90.00
_cell.angle_beta   90.00
_cell.angle_gamma   90.00
#
_symmetry.space_group_name_H-M   'P 1'
#
loop_
_entity.id
_entity.type
_entity.pdbx_description
1 polymer ?
#
loop_
_entity_poly.entity_id
_entity_poly.type
_entity_poly.pdbx_seq_one_letter_code
_entity_poly.pdbx_strand_id
1 'polypeptide(L)'
;MNKLVLVGHPGSKYQIVEHFLKEIGMNSPNYSTSNKISPEYITASLCQFYQTPEVNDVVDEREFSAVQVSTMWDSMVLELMMNNLNNKLWGWADPSIIFFLDFWKNIDKSIKFIMI
;
A
#
# COMPACT_ATOMS: atom_id res chain seq x y z
N MET A 1 1.42 -16.54 3.63
CA MET A 1 1.45 -15.68 2.44
C MET A 1 2.14 -14.38 2.82
N ASN A 2 3.23 -14.04 2.13
CA ASN A 2 4.03 -12.86 2.45
C ASN A 2 3.58 -11.68 1.59
N LYS A 3 3.36 -10.53 2.23
CA LYS A 3 2.93 -9.30 1.58
C LYS A 3 3.96 -8.23 1.87
N LEU A 4 4.57 -7.72 0.81
CA LEU A 4 5.56 -6.65 0.91
C LEU A 4 4.94 -5.37 0.38
N VAL A 5 5.02 -4.30 1.16
CA VAL A 5 4.58 -2.98 0.72
C VAL A 5 5.78 -2.06 0.81
N LEU A 6 6.19 -1.54 -0.34
CA LEU A 6 7.30 -0.62 -0.42
C LEU A 6 6.76 0.79 -0.24
N VAL A 7 7.37 1.51 0.69
CA VAL A 7 7.00 2.88 1.04
C VAL A 7 8.28 3.69 0.95
N GLY A 8 8.40 4.49 -0.09
CA GLY A 8 9.54 5.37 -0.26
C GLY A 8 9.11 6.69 -0.85
N HIS A 9 9.76 7.76 -0.41
CA HIS A 9 9.55 9.08 -1.02
C HIS A 9 9.87 8.98 -2.52
N PRO A 10 9.16 9.67 -3.43
CA PRO A 10 9.45 9.58 -4.87
C PRO A 10 10.91 9.88 -5.24
N GLY A 11 11.59 10.73 -4.45
CA GLY A 11 13.03 11.00 -4.57
C GLY A 11 13.98 9.86 -4.16
N SER A 12 13.51 8.83 -3.42
CA SER A 12 14.35 7.70 -2.97
C SER A 12 14.57 6.63 -4.03
N LYS A 13 13.88 6.74 -5.18
CA LYS A 13 13.92 5.76 -6.27
C LYS A 13 13.49 4.35 -5.84
N TYR A 14 12.50 4.27 -4.96
CA TYR A 14 11.93 3.01 -4.45
C TYR A 14 11.50 2.03 -5.57
N GLN A 15 11.21 2.54 -6.77
CA GLN A 15 10.87 1.74 -7.95
C GLN A 15 11.99 0.78 -8.36
N ILE A 16 13.26 1.13 -8.09
CA ILE A 16 14.40 0.24 -8.33
C ILE A 16 14.31 -1.00 -7.43
N VAL A 17 13.97 -0.81 -6.16
CA VAL A 17 13.80 -1.92 -5.21
C VAL A 17 12.57 -2.73 -5.56
N GLU A 18 11.47 -2.09 -5.98
CA GLU A 18 10.27 -2.78 -6.44
C GLU A 18 10.58 -3.69 -7.64
N HIS A 19 11.30 -3.15 -8.64
CA HIS A 19 11.72 -3.89 -9.82
C HIS A 19 12.57 -5.10 -9.45
N PHE A 20 13.58 -4.91 -8.61
CA PHE A 20 14.44 -5.99 -8.13
C PHE A 20 13.65 -7.08 -7.40
N LEU A 21 12.72 -6.70 -6.52
CA LEU A 21 11.86 -7.65 -5.82
C LEU A 21 10.98 -8.46 -6.79
N LYS A 22 10.46 -7.81 -7.85
CA LYS A 22 9.71 -8.49 -8.91
C LYS A 22 10.58 -9.49 -9.67
N GLU A 23 11.82 -9.13 -10.01
CA GLU A 23 12.77 -10.02 -10.69
C GLU A 23 13.09 -11.28 -9.88
N ILE A 24 13.16 -11.19 -8.55
CA ILE A 24 13.43 -12.33 -7.66
C ILE A 24 12.17 -13.11 -7.25
N GLY A 25 11.00 -12.79 -7.83
CA GLY A 25 9.78 -13.60 -7.69
C GLY A 25 8.68 -13.00 -6.82
N MET A 26 8.70 -11.69 -6.51
CA MET A 26 7.55 -11.00 -5.95
C MET A 26 6.50 -10.74 -7.03
N ASN A 27 5.32 -11.33 -6.89
CA ASN A 27 4.22 -11.07 -7.82
C ASN A 27 3.61 -9.68 -7.62
N SER A 28 3.11 -9.10 -8.71
CA SER A 28 2.23 -7.93 -8.60
C SER A 28 0.85 -8.36 -8.06
N PRO A 29 0.10 -7.45 -7.41
CA PRO A 29 -1.23 -7.76 -6.89
C PRO A 29 -2.19 -8.10 -8.02
N ASN A 30 -2.99 -9.15 -7.83
CA ASN A 30 -4.20 -9.36 -8.63
C ASN A 30 -5.23 -8.29 -8.24
N TYR A 31 -5.88 -7.70 -9.23
CA TYR A 31 -7.00 -6.78 -9.01
C TYR A 31 -8.21 -7.52 -8.41
N SER A 32 -9.09 -6.79 -7.72
CA SER A 32 -10.38 -7.37 -7.30
C SER A 32 -11.23 -7.75 -8.51
N THR A 33 -11.88 -8.91 -8.44
CA THR A 33 -12.66 -9.49 -9.54
C THR A 33 -13.95 -8.74 -9.82
N SER A 34 -14.54 -8.06 -8.82
CA SER A 34 -15.79 -7.32 -8.99
C SER A 34 -15.60 -5.95 -9.64
N ASN A 35 -14.53 -5.22 -9.29
CA ASN A 35 -14.40 -3.79 -9.56
C ASN A 35 -12.99 -3.36 -10.05
N LYS A 36 -12.10 -4.32 -10.37
CA LYS A 36 -10.71 -4.05 -10.77
C LYS A 36 -9.93 -3.18 -9.76
N ILE A 37 -10.21 -3.38 -8.47
CA ILE A 37 -9.62 -2.56 -7.41
C ILE A 37 -8.16 -2.98 -7.22
N SER A 38 -7.25 -2.02 -7.35
CA SER A 38 -5.82 -2.17 -7.07
C SER A 38 -5.47 -1.59 -5.69
N PRO A 39 -4.34 -1.97 -5.07
CA PRO A 39 -3.91 -1.33 -3.84
C PRO A 39 -3.69 0.18 -4.01
N GLU A 40 -3.14 0.63 -5.14
CA GLU A 40 -2.91 2.04 -5.45
C GLU A 40 -4.24 2.81 -5.57
N TYR A 41 -5.28 2.18 -6.14
CA TYR A 41 -6.62 2.76 -6.16
C TYR A 41 -7.18 2.95 -4.75
N ILE A 42 -6.99 1.99 -3.86
CA ILE A 42 -7.44 2.07 -2.46
C ILE A 42 -6.73 3.24 -1.78
N THR A 43 -5.41 3.32 -1.87
CA THR A 43 -4.64 4.41 -1.28
C THR A 43 -5.06 5.76 -1.85
N ALA A 44 -5.18 5.89 -3.17
CA ALA A 44 -5.60 7.14 -3.81
C ALA A 44 -7.00 7.58 -3.33
N SER A 45 -7.92 6.62 -3.16
CA SER A 45 -9.26 6.89 -2.63
C SER A 45 -9.21 7.35 -1.17
N LEU A 46 -8.35 6.74 -0.35
CA LEU A 46 -8.12 7.16 1.03
C LEU A 46 -7.50 8.56 1.10
N CYS A 47 -6.48 8.85 0.29
CA CYS A 47 -5.87 10.17 0.18
C CYS A 47 -6.91 11.24 -0.15
N GLN A 48 -7.77 10.98 -1.13
CA GLN A 48 -8.83 11.89 -1.53
C GLN A 48 -9.87 12.10 -0.42
N PHE A 49 -10.30 11.03 0.25
CA PHE A 49 -11.33 11.10 1.28
C PHE A 49 -10.84 11.81 2.54
N TYR A 50 -9.62 11.51 2.98
CA TYR A 50 -9.01 12.06 4.19
C TYR A 50 -8.19 13.34 3.94
N GLN A 51 -8.12 13.81 2.70
CA GLN A 51 -7.40 15.02 2.29
C GLN A 51 -5.94 15.03 2.75
N THR A 52 -5.26 13.89 2.56
CA THR A 52 -3.83 13.81 2.89
C THR A 52 -2.99 14.64 1.93
N PRO A 53 -1.89 15.25 2.40
CA PRO A 53 -0.99 15.97 1.51
C PRO A 53 -0.34 15.03 0.48
N GLU A 54 0.07 15.59 -0.66
CA GLU A 54 0.90 14.84 -1.59
C GLU A 54 2.28 14.60 -0.98
N VAL A 55 2.80 13.38 -1.09
CA VAL A 55 4.08 13.00 -0.48
C VAL A 55 5.25 13.87 -0.96
N ASN A 56 5.19 14.39 -2.20
CA ASN A 56 6.22 15.29 -2.74
C ASN A 56 6.20 16.70 -2.11
N ASP A 57 5.06 17.11 -1.57
CA ASP A 57 4.87 18.45 -1.00
C ASP A 57 5.17 18.47 0.51
N VAL A 58 5.31 17.29 1.13
CA VAL A 58 5.67 17.17 2.54
C VAL A 58 7.13 17.53 2.74
N VAL A 59 7.37 18.63 3.46
CA VAL A 59 8.71 19.15 3.75
C VAL A 59 9.17 18.85 5.18
N ASP A 60 8.27 18.38 6.04
CA ASP A 60 8.51 18.12 7.45
C ASP A 60 7.95 16.74 7.86
N GLU A 61 8.73 15.97 8.61
CA GLU A 61 8.33 14.65 9.10
C GLU A 61 7.04 14.69 9.95
N ARG A 62 6.77 15.81 10.60
CA ARG A 62 5.59 16.01 11.45
C ARG A 62 4.29 16.10 10.66
N GLU A 63 4.37 16.33 9.35
CA GLU A 63 3.22 16.32 8.45
C GLU A 63 2.81 14.90 8.05
N PHE A 64 3.67 13.91 8.26
CA PHE A 64 3.31 12.49 8.18
C PHE A 64 2.56 12.05 9.45
N SER A 65 1.37 12.60 9.65
CA SER A 65 0.47 12.15 10.71
C SER A 65 -0.33 10.92 10.25
N ALA A 66 -0.23 9.82 11.00
CA ALA A 66 -0.99 8.61 10.73
C ALA A 66 -2.50 8.89 10.76
N VAL A 67 -3.20 8.52 9.70
CA VAL A 67 -4.63 8.74 9.55
C VAL A 67 -5.42 7.59 10.19
N GLN A 68 -6.40 7.95 11.02
CA GLN A 68 -7.36 6.98 11.57
C GLN A 68 -8.44 6.68 10.52
N VAL A 69 -8.23 5.61 9.77
CA VAL A 69 -9.16 5.14 8.74
C VAL A 69 -10.34 4.42 9.37
N SER A 70 -11.56 4.70 8.89
CA SER A 70 -12.78 4.04 9.37
C SER A 70 -12.90 2.62 8.81
N THR A 71 -13.61 1.75 9.51
CA THR A 71 -13.80 0.35 9.12
C THR A 71 -14.62 0.14 7.83
N MET A 72 -15.19 1.21 7.27
CA MET A 72 -15.95 1.17 6.01
C MET A 72 -15.08 0.71 4.83
N TRP A 73 -13.77 0.95 4.91
CA TRP A 73 -12.80 0.61 3.86
C TRP A 73 -12.33 -0.85 3.94
N ASP A 74 -12.58 -1.55 5.05
CA ASP A 74 -12.07 -2.89 5.33
C ASP A 74 -12.54 -3.90 4.29
N SER A 75 -13.81 -3.83 3.88
CA SER A 75 -14.39 -4.78 2.91
C SER A 75 -13.66 -4.76 1.56
N MET A 76 -13.27 -3.57 1.10
CA MET A 76 -12.54 -3.38 -0.15
C MET A 76 -11.13 -3.96 -0.06
N VAL A 77 -10.43 -3.74 1.05
CA VAL A 77 -9.09 -4.32 1.26
C VAL A 77 -9.18 -5.84 1.41
N LEU A 78 -10.17 -6.36 2.15
CA LEU A 78 -10.36 -7.79 2.31
C LEU A 78 -10.63 -8.48 0.98
N GLU A 79 -11.42 -7.88 0.09
CA GLU A 79 -11.63 -8.39 -1.26
C GLU A 79 -10.31 -8.49 -2.04
N LEU A 80 -9.47 -7.44 -2.00
CA LEU A 80 -8.13 -7.47 -2.60
C LEU A 80 -7.27 -8.61 -2.02
N MET A 81 -7.27 -8.79 -0.69
CA MET A 81 -6.53 -9.86 -0.02
C MET A 81 -7.01 -11.24 -0.47
N MET A 82 -8.32 -11.43 -0.59
CA MET A 82 -8.94 -12.69 -1.03
C MET A 82 -8.54 -13.05 -2.47
N ASN A 83 -8.52 -12.09 -3.39
CA ASN A 83 -8.10 -12.30 -4.77
C ASN A 83 -6.60 -12.61 -4.92
N ASN A 84 -5.82 -12.40 -3.86
CA ASN A 84 -4.39 -12.66 -3.82
C ASN A 84 -4.01 -13.88 -2.97
N LEU A 85 -4.96 -14.64 -2.41
CA LEU A 85 -4.69 -15.75 -1.48
C LEU A 85 -3.70 -16.80 -2.00
N ASN A 86 -3.71 -17.04 -3.32
CA ASN A 86 -2.85 -18.05 -3.94
C ASN A 86 -1.44 -17.53 -4.26
N ASN A 87 -1.19 -16.23 -4.11
CA ASN A 87 0.12 -15.64 -4.33
C ASN A 87 1.01 -15.85 -3.09
N LYS A 88 2.00 -16.73 -3.18
CA LYS A 88 2.91 -17.03 -2.04
C LYS A 88 3.66 -15.79 -1.53
N LEU A 89 4.11 -14.95 -2.45
CA LEU A 89 4.76 -13.67 -2.24
C LEU A 89 4.20 -12.67 -3.25
N TRP A 90 3.63 -11.57 -2.76
CA TRP A 90 3.20 -10.47 -3.60
C TRP A 90 3.39 -9.14 -2.88
N GLY A 91 3.38 -8.07 -3.66
CA GLY A 91 3.59 -6.74 -3.12
C GLY A 91 3.42 -5.66 -4.16
N TRP A 92 3.43 -4.43 -3.68
CA TRP A 92 3.33 -3.24 -4.51
C TRP A 92 4.12 -2.11 -3.85
N ALA A 93 4.31 -1.04 -4.58
CA ALA A 93 4.98 0.16 -4.09
C ALA A 93 4.05 1.36 -4.18
N ASP A 94 3.94 2.11 -3.09
CA ASP A 94 3.07 3.27 -3.00
C ASP A 94 3.59 4.23 -1.90
N PRO A 95 4.13 5.40 -2.27
CA PRO A 95 4.61 6.39 -1.32
C PRO A 95 3.53 6.85 -0.34
N SER A 96 2.29 6.97 -0.80
CA SER A 96 1.18 7.54 -0.05
C SER A 96 0.67 6.61 1.05
N ILE A 97 1.11 5.35 1.07
CA ILE A 97 0.80 4.42 2.16
C ILE A 97 1.39 4.85 3.50
N ILE A 98 2.39 5.72 3.53
CA ILE A 98 2.97 6.24 4.77
C ILE A 98 1.93 6.82 5.73
N PHE A 99 0.85 7.43 5.22
CA PHE A 99 -0.26 7.96 6.02
C PHE A 99 -1.19 6.87 6.59
N PHE A 100 -1.14 5.65 6.05
CA PHE A 100 -2.12 4.58 6.28
C PHE A 100 -1.47 3.27 6.75
N LEU A 101 -0.23 3.30 7.25
CA LEU A 101 0.51 2.11 7.69
C LEU A 101 -0.27 1.31 8.73
N ASP A 102 -0.85 1.99 9.73
CA ASP A 102 -1.64 1.37 10.79
C ASP A 102 -2.91 0.71 10.25
N PHE A 103 -3.58 1.35 9.31
CA PHE A 103 -4.77 0.81 8.65
C PHE A 103 -4.44 -0.53 7.96
N TRP A 104 -3.45 -0.54 7.06
CA TRP A 104 -3.04 -1.76 6.38
C TRP A 104 -2.58 -2.85 7.37
N LYS A 105 -1.85 -2.47 8.42
CA LYS A 105 -1.38 -3.40 9.46
C LYS A 105 -2.51 -4.02 10.28
N ASN A 106 -3.56 -3.24 10.55
CA ASN A 106 -4.73 -3.68 11.31
C ASN A 106 -5.58 -4.68 10.51
N ILE A 107 -5.71 -4.49 9.19
CA ILE A 107 -6.38 -5.44 8.30
C ILE A 107 -5.61 -6.77 8.24
N ASP A 108 -4.30 -6.70 8.04
CA ASP A 108 -3.47 -7.90 7.96
C ASP A 108 -2.10 -7.71 8.64
N LYS A 109 -1.98 -8.32 9.82
CA LYS A 109 -0.76 -8.29 10.63
C LYS A 109 0.45 -8.94 9.94
N SER A 110 0.27 -9.74 8.90
CA SER A 110 1.36 -10.35 8.13
C SER A 110 2.04 -9.39 7.15
N ILE A 111 1.44 -8.23 6.84
CA ILE A 111 2.05 -7.22 5.97
C ILE A 111 3.39 -6.75 6.57
N LYS A 112 4.40 -6.68 5.69
CA LYS A 112 5.73 -6.13 5.98
C LYS A 112 5.92 -4.88 5.13
N PHE A 113 6.24 -3.77 5.79
CA PHE A 113 6.58 -2.52 5.13
C PHE A 113 8.09 -2.43 4.94
N ILE A 114 8.52 -2.00 3.77
CA ILE A 114 9.92 -1.73 3.44
C ILE A 114 10.02 -0.22 3.21
N MET A 115 10.67 0.48 4.13
CA MET A 115 10.89 1.93 4.05
C MET A 115 12.16 2.21 3.23
N ILE A 116 12.07 3.07 2.22
CA ILE A 116 13.17 3.40 1.29
C ILE A 116 13.38 4.91 1.18
#